data_AF-A0A0M9DWW6-F1
#
_entry.id   AF-A0A0M9DWW6-F1
#
_cell.length_a   1.000
_cell.length_b   1.000
_cell.length_c   1.000
_cell.angle_alpha   90.00
_cell.angle_beta   90.00
_cell.angle_gamma   90.00
#
_symmetry.space_group_name_H-M   'P 1'
#
loop_
_entity.id
_entity.type
_entity.pdbx_description
1 polymer ?
#
loop_
_entity_poly.entity_id
_entity_poly.type
_entity_poly.pdbx_seq_one_letter_code
_entity_poly.pdbx_strand_id
1 'polypeptide(L)'
;EYNGYDWQSMPKVTAYSLRGVWGSSETDVFSVGDGGTIIHYDGNQWTEMERGNFSSLKGIWGLSGTKVYATGLQGTIVSYDGTTWSETESGVAFPLMGIWGASITDIYVVGENGTILRRSTGEVRGKITTSITGGNSIVVGAAVTIQETGQQTTTDTNGVYHFDNVPIGSYTVIVSSEYFKEMTIQDVRVPGGEVAIPDIDLSELKTGLYSQGDLDNAVLKERIKYDPNADGVISVENIIYFLKWMAEIQ
;
A
#
# COMPACT_ATOMS: atom_id res chain seq x y z
N GLU A 1 29.34 10.65 -16.52
CA GLU A 1 28.20 11.44 -17.04
C GLU A 1 28.40 11.75 -18.51
N TYR A 2 27.33 12.08 -19.25
CA TYR A 2 27.41 12.50 -20.65
C TYR A 2 27.12 13.99 -20.74
N ASN A 3 28.04 14.79 -21.27
CA ASN A 3 27.92 16.25 -21.32
C ASN A 3 27.26 16.78 -22.61
N GLY A 4 26.68 15.90 -23.43
CA GLY A 4 26.16 16.24 -24.75
C GLY A 4 27.12 15.99 -25.91
N TYR A 5 28.42 15.80 -25.65
CA TYR A 5 29.46 15.58 -26.65
C TYR A 5 30.30 14.32 -26.38
N ASP A 6 30.68 14.08 -25.13
CA ASP A 6 31.48 12.94 -24.71
C ASP A 6 31.12 12.41 -23.31
N TRP A 7 31.68 11.24 -23.00
CA TRP A 7 31.55 10.61 -21.70
C TRP A 7 32.65 11.10 -20.77
N GLN A 8 32.25 11.67 -19.64
CA GLN A 8 33.14 12.12 -18.58
C GLN A 8 33.17 11.12 -17.42
N SER A 9 34.36 10.84 -16.92
CA SER A 9 34.54 10.02 -15.71
C SER A 9 34.03 10.76 -14.49
N MET A 10 33.24 10.08 -13.65
CA MET A 10 32.82 10.62 -12.36
C MET A 10 33.79 10.17 -11.24
N PRO A 11 33.89 10.92 -10.12
CA PRO A 11 34.71 10.54 -8.99
C PRO A 11 34.40 9.12 -8.50
N LYS A 12 35.46 8.34 -8.23
CA LYS A 12 35.35 6.99 -7.70
C LYS A 12 34.94 7.04 -6.22
N VAL A 13 33.87 6.34 -5.87
CA VAL A 13 33.37 6.27 -4.48
C VAL A 13 33.59 4.93 -3.80
N THR A 14 33.81 3.87 -4.57
CA THR A 14 33.97 2.51 -4.05
C THR A 14 35.09 1.75 -4.75
N ALA A 15 35.70 0.78 -4.06
CA ALA A 15 36.71 -0.11 -4.65
C ALA A 15 36.11 -1.37 -5.29
N TYR A 16 34.83 -1.66 -5.03
CA TYR A 16 34.15 -2.85 -5.53
C TYR A 16 33.66 -2.67 -6.97
N SER A 17 33.53 -3.77 -7.71
CA SER A 17 32.97 -3.73 -9.06
C SER A 17 31.46 -3.52 -9.00
N LEU A 18 30.98 -2.51 -9.71
CA LEU A 18 29.55 -2.27 -9.92
C LEU A 18 29.01 -3.22 -11.01
N ARG A 19 27.80 -3.72 -10.81
CA ARG A 19 27.18 -4.81 -11.57
C ARG A 19 25.83 -4.43 -12.17
N GLY A 20 25.07 -3.60 -11.47
CA GLY A 20 23.77 -3.13 -11.92
C GLY A 20 23.58 -1.64 -11.67
N VAL A 21 22.72 -1.01 -12.46
CA VAL A 21 22.32 0.38 -12.30
C VAL A 21 20.84 0.52 -12.62
N TRP A 22 20.14 1.34 -11.84
CA TRP A 22 18.75 1.72 -12.07
C TRP A 22 18.54 3.13 -11.54
N GLY A 23 17.68 3.94 -12.15
CA GLY A 23 17.34 5.26 -11.64
C GLY A 23 15.88 5.61 -11.89
N SER A 24 15.31 6.39 -10.96
CA SER A 24 13.95 6.92 -11.08
C SER A 24 13.93 8.24 -11.86
N SER A 25 15.06 8.97 -11.86
CA SER A 25 15.26 10.24 -12.55
C SER A 25 16.76 10.49 -12.78
N GLU A 26 17.11 11.61 -13.42
CA GLU A 26 18.51 12.00 -13.63
C GLU A 26 19.27 12.32 -12.33
N THR A 27 18.54 12.63 -11.25
CA THR A 27 19.10 12.97 -9.94
C THR A 27 18.84 11.91 -8.87
N ASP A 28 18.37 10.72 -9.26
CA ASP A 28 18.04 9.65 -8.34
C ASP A 28 18.38 8.30 -8.98
N VAL A 29 19.64 7.90 -8.82
CA VAL A 29 20.21 6.70 -9.46
C VAL A 29 20.91 5.83 -8.43
N PHE A 30 20.61 4.54 -8.46
CA PHE A 30 21.22 3.53 -7.62
C PHE A 30 22.14 2.64 -8.46
N SER A 31 23.26 2.23 -7.88
CA SER A 31 24.11 1.19 -8.45
C SER A 31 24.50 0.17 -7.39
N VAL A 32 24.55 -1.09 -7.79
CA VAL A 32 24.83 -2.22 -6.91
C VAL A 32 26.00 -3.03 -7.44
N GLY A 33 26.71 -3.73 -6.55
CA GLY A 33 27.95 -4.39 -6.93
C GLY A 33 28.40 -5.54 -6.03
N ASP A 34 29.64 -5.95 -6.26
CA ASP A 34 30.29 -7.02 -5.50
C ASP A 34 30.45 -6.65 -4.03
N GLY A 35 30.46 -7.64 -3.14
CA GLY A 35 30.56 -7.42 -1.69
C GLY A 35 29.37 -6.67 -1.09
N GLY A 36 28.20 -6.79 -1.72
CA GLY A 36 26.97 -6.13 -1.27
C GLY A 36 26.99 -4.61 -1.42
N THR A 37 27.88 -4.04 -2.23
CA THR A 37 28.00 -2.60 -2.41
C THR A 37 26.73 -2.01 -3.00
N ILE A 38 26.26 -0.92 -2.40
CA ILE A 38 25.15 -0.10 -2.87
C ILE A 38 25.61 1.36 -2.82
N ILE A 39 25.47 2.05 -3.94
CA ILE A 39 25.77 3.48 -4.04
C ILE A 39 24.58 4.22 -4.64
N HIS A 40 24.41 5.47 -4.23
CA HIS A 40 23.30 6.33 -4.66
C HIS A 40 23.83 7.67 -5.17
N TYR A 41 23.25 8.13 -6.28
CA TYR A 41 23.50 9.42 -6.90
C TYR A 41 22.33 10.35 -6.63
N ASP A 42 22.61 11.48 -5.99
CA ASP A 42 21.63 12.49 -5.58
C ASP A 42 21.45 13.64 -6.59
N GLY A 43 22.01 13.50 -7.79
CA GLY A 43 22.07 14.57 -8.81
C GLY A 43 23.33 15.42 -8.75
N ASN A 44 24.14 15.31 -7.69
CA ASN A 44 25.41 16.02 -7.56
C ASN A 44 26.58 15.05 -7.43
N GLN A 45 26.45 14.03 -6.58
CA GLN A 45 27.53 13.10 -6.28
C GLN A 45 27.01 11.70 -5.98
N TRP A 46 27.88 10.72 -6.20
CA TRP A 46 27.67 9.36 -5.73
C TRP A 46 28.06 9.27 -4.25
N THR A 47 27.33 8.50 -3.47
CA THR A 47 27.65 8.19 -2.07
C THR A 47 27.45 6.70 -1.80
N GLU A 48 28.29 6.11 -0.95
CA GLU A 48 28.03 4.75 -0.46
C GLU A 48 26.88 4.80 0.55
N MET A 49 25.90 3.91 0.38
CA MET A 49 24.83 3.73 1.35
C MET A 49 25.28 2.73 2.43
N GLU A 50 24.67 2.82 3.62
CA GLU A 50 24.87 1.81 4.65
C GLU A 50 24.47 0.43 4.10
N ARG A 51 25.44 -0.49 4.06
CA ARG A 51 25.25 -1.86 3.57
C ARG A 51 25.07 -2.81 4.76
N GLY A 52 24.09 -3.69 4.67
CA GLY A 52 24.06 -4.90 5.48
C GLY A 52 25.18 -5.87 5.07
N ASN A 53 25.25 -7.03 5.73
CA ASN A 53 26.16 -8.12 5.35
C ASN A 53 25.63 -8.89 4.12
N PHE A 54 25.29 -8.19 3.04
CA PHE A 54 24.70 -8.79 1.85
C PHE A 54 25.77 -9.48 0.98
N SER A 55 25.36 -10.55 0.30
CA SER A 55 26.13 -11.13 -0.80
C SER A 55 26.24 -10.15 -1.99
N SER A 56 27.18 -10.41 -2.90
CA SER A 56 27.35 -9.61 -4.12
C SER A 56 26.04 -9.47 -4.89
N LEU A 57 25.65 -8.23 -5.17
CA LEU A 57 24.44 -7.88 -5.91
C LEU A 57 24.74 -7.79 -7.41
N LYS A 58 23.78 -8.22 -8.23
CA LYS A 58 23.93 -8.44 -9.67
C LYS A 58 22.86 -7.70 -10.47
N GLY A 59 21.60 -7.80 -10.06
CA GLY A 59 20.48 -7.09 -10.68
C GLY A 59 19.92 -6.02 -9.76
N ILE A 60 19.37 -4.95 -10.33
CA ILE A 60 18.65 -3.90 -9.61
C ILE A 60 17.47 -3.41 -10.44
N TRP A 61 16.35 -3.13 -9.77
CA TRP A 61 15.15 -2.54 -10.34
C TRP A 61 14.41 -1.76 -9.26
N GLY A 62 13.69 -0.71 -9.61
CA GLY A 62 12.84 0.01 -8.66
C GLY A 62 11.57 0.54 -9.31
N LEU A 63 10.62 0.91 -8.44
CA LEU A 63 9.41 1.64 -8.82
C LEU A 63 9.58 3.15 -8.60
N SER A 64 10.33 3.53 -7.56
CA SER A 64 10.64 4.91 -7.17
C SER A 64 11.95 4.94 -6.37
N GLY A 65 12.50 6.12 -6.10
CA GLY A 65 13.67 6.30 -5.23
C GLY A 65 13.51 5.75 -3.81
N THR A 66 12.30 5.44 -3.39
CA THR A 66 11.97 4.89 -2.06
C THR A 66 11.49 3.44 -2.11
N LYS A 67 11.45 2.82 -3.29
CA LYS A 67 11.02 1.43 -3.51
C LYS A 67 11.91 0.78 -4.55
N VAL A 68 13.07 0.29 -4.10
CA VAL A 68 14.11 -0.30 -4.95
C VAL A 68 14.40 -1.73 -4.49
N TYR A 69 14.73 -2.61 -5.41
CA TYR A 69 15.04 -4.01 -5.18
C TYR A 69 16.36 -4.37 -5.86
N ALA A 70 17.18 -5.14 -5.18
CA ALA A 70 18.37 -5.73 -5.78
C ALA A 70 18.42 -7.23 -5.54
N THR A 71 19.05 -7.94 -6.46
CA THR A 71 19.16 -9.39 -6.48
C THR A 71 20.62 -9.78 -6.61
N GLY A 72 21.03 -10.89 -6.00
CA GLY A 72 22.44 -11.23 -5.90
C GLY A 72 22.74 -12.71 -5.76
N LEU A 73 24.00 -12.98 -5.42
CA LEU A 73 24.48 -14.34 -5.15
C LEU A 73 23.76 -14.95 -3.95
N GLN A 74 23.82 -16.28 -3.81
CA GLN A 74 23.23 -17.04 -2.69
C GLN A 74 21.71 -16.85 -2.54
N GLY A 75 21.00 -16.49 -3.62
CA GLY A 75 19.58 -16.22 -3.56
C GLY A 75 19.21 -14.90 -2.90
N THR A 76 20.16 -13.99 -2.65
CA THR A 76 19.89 -12.73 -1.97
C THR A 76 18.91 -11.87 -2.78
N ILE A 77 17.85 -11.43 -2.12
CA ILE A 77 16.97 -10.34 -2.57
C ILE A 77 16.96 -9.30 -1.47
N VAL A 78 17.26 -8.05 -1.79
CA VAL A 78 17.18 -6.94 -0.84
C VAL A 78 16.21 -5.88 -1.35
N SER A 79 15.52 -5.21 -0.45
CA SER A 79 14.58 -4.13 -0.76
C SER A 79 14.91 -2.87 0.04
N TYR A 80 14.76 -1.72 -0.60
CA TYR A 80 14.90 -0.38 -0.02
C TYR A 80 13.52 0.23 0.21
N ASP A 81 13.28 0.70 1.43
CA ASP A 81 12.01 1.34 1.82
C ASP A 81 12.01 2.87 1.77
N GLY A 82 13.12 3.47 1.33
CA GLY A 82 13.38 4.92 1.37
C GLY A 82 14.25 5.36 2.54
N THR A 83 14.56 4.45 3.46
CA THR A 83 15.43 4.70 4.61
C THR A 83 16.47 3.60 4.78
N THR A 84 16.08 2.34 4.71
CA THR A 84 16.94 1.19 4.99
C THR A 84 16.83 0.11 3.92
N TRP A 85 17.93 -0.63 3.73
CA TRP A 85 17.95 -1.85 2.92
C TRP A 85 17.76 -3.07 3.83
N SER A 86 16.83 -3.94 3.47
CA SER A 86 16.54 -5.18 4.20
C SER A 86 16.54 -6.38 3.27
N GLU A 87 17.00 -7.53 3.76
CA GLU A 87 16.98 -8.80 3.01
C GLU A 87 15.61 -9.44 3.10
N THR A 88 15.15 -10.00 1.98
CA THR A 88 13.92 -10.78 1.85
C THR A 88 14.28 -12.19 1.40
N GLU A 89 13.69 -13.19 2.05
CA GLU A 89 13.91 -14.59 1.69
C GLU A 89 13.37 -14.88 0.28
N SER A 90 14.21 -15.46 -0.58
CA SER A 90 13.84 -15.85 -1.95
C SER A 90 13.38 -17.31 -2.06
N GLY A 91 13.62 -18.12 -1.02
CA GLY A 91 13.36 -19.57 -1.01
C GLY A 91 14.34 -20.39 -1.88
N VAL A 92 15.37 -19.77 -2.45
CA VAL A 92 16.38 -20.44 -3.29
C VAL A 92 17.79 -20.02 -2.86
N ALA A 93 18.78 -20.87 -3.14
CA ALA A 93 20.19 -20.57 -2.86
C ALA A 93 21.01 -20.24 -4.12
N PHE A 94 20.38 -20.32 -5.30
CA PHE A 94 21.07 -20.05 -6.57
C PHE A 94 21.26 -18.55 -6.80
N PRO A 95 22.34 -18.15 -7.49
CA PRO A 95 22.54 -16.76 -7.84
C PRO A 95 21.39 -16.17 -8.67
N LEU A 96 20.87 -15.03 -8.22
CA LEU A 96 19.83 -14.26 -8.90
C LEU A 96 20.51 -13.12 -9.68
N MET A 97 20.23 -13.05 -10.98
CA MET A 97 21.01 -12.28 -11.96
C MET A 97 20.26 -11.07 -12.50
N GLY A 98 18.93 -11.18 -12.60
CA GLY A 98 18.10 -10.15 -13.19
C GLY A 98 16.80 -10.00 -12.42
N ILE A 99 16.28 -8.78 -12.42
CA ILE A 99 15.01 -8.43 -11.79
C ILE A 99 14.28 -7.45 -12.70
N TRP A 100 12.97 -7.61 -12.78
CA TRP A 100 12.07 -6.73 -13.50
C TRP A 100 10.71 -6.71 -12.79
N GLY A 101 10.03 -5.57 -12.80
CA GLY A 101 8.66 -5.49 -12.28
C GLY A 101 7.80 -4.53 -13.09
N ALA A 102 6.50 -4.86 -13.19
CA ALA A 102 5.48 -3.95 -13.69
C ALA A 102 4.91 -3.06 -12.56
N SER A 103 4.93 -3.58 -11.32
CA SER A 103 4.48 -2.90 -10.12
C SER A 103 5.19 -3.50 -8.90
N ILE A 104 4.91 -2.97 -7.71
CA ILE A 104 5.40 -3.56 -6.45
C ILE A 104 4.81 -4.96 -6.21
N THR A 105 3.67 -5.27 -6.83
CA THR A 105 2.94 -6.53 -6.66
C THR A 105 3.23 -7.55 -7.77
N ASP A 106 3.85 -7.15 -8.86
CA ASP A 106 4.22 -8.01 -9.99
C ASP A 106 5.69 -7.83 -10.34
N ILE A 107 6.53 -8.60 -9.64
CA ILE A 107 7.99 -8.61 -9.77
C ILE A 107 8.44 -10.02 -10.18
N TYR A 108 9.33 -10.08 -11.15
CA TYR A 108 9.98 -11.28 -11.65
C TYR A 108 11.48 -11.20 -11.39
N VAL A 109 12.05 -12.29 -10.91
CA VAL A 109 13.49 -12.46 -10.70
C VAL A 109 13.96 -13.67 -11.47
N VAL A 110 15.07 -13.55 -12.17
CA VAL A 110 15.69 -14.63 -12.94
C VAL A 110 17.11 -14.88 -12.45
N GLY A 111 17.54 -16.13 -12.49
CA GLY A 111 18.83 -16.55 -11.96
C GLY A 111 19.42 -17.75 -12.67
N GLU A 112 20.56 -18.18 -12.14
CA GLU A 112 21.24 -19.39 -12.60
C GLU A 112 20.37 -20.64 -12.41
N ASN A 113 20.76 -21.74 -13.08
CA ASN A 113 20.05 -23.01 -13.06
C ASN A 113 18.58 -22.91 -13.56
N GLY A 114 18.29 -21.95 -14.44
CA GLY A 114 16.94 -21.73 -14.96
C GLY A 114 15.94 -21.20 -13.93
N THR A 115 16.43 -20.62 -12.82
CA THR A 115 15.58 -20.10 -11.74
C THR A 115 14.75 -18.94 -12.25
N ILE A 116 13.43 -19.02 -12.06
CA ILE A 116 12.48 -17.93 -12.28
C ILE A 116 11.61 -17.83 -11.04
N LEU A 117 11.63 -16.68 -10.38
CA LEU A 117 10.77 -16.35 -9.26
C LEU A 117 9.78 -15.28 -9.71
N ARG A 118 8.54 -15.39 -9.22
CA ARG A 118 7.55 -14.32 -9.27
C ARG A 118 7.14 -14.00 -7.85
N ARG A 119 6.99 -12.72 -7.51
CA ARG A 119 6.52 -12.32 -6.18
C ARG A 119 5.12 -12.90 -5.93
N SER A 120 4.98 -13.69 -4.87
CA SER A 120 3.69 -14.22 -4.45
C SER A 120 2.80 -13.11 -3.89
N THR A 121 1.51 -13.22 -4.16
CA THR A 121 0.47 -12.34 -3.63
C THR A 121 -0.60 -13.15 -2.91
N GLY A 122 -1.32 -12.51 -2.00
CA GLY A 122 -2.56 -12.97 -1.39
C GLY A 122 -3.68 -11.95 -1.59
N GLU A 123 -4.76 -12.15 -0.85
CA GLU A 123 -5.90 -11.24 -0.83
C GLU A 123 -6.08 -10.68 0.58
N VAL A 124 -6.60 -9.46 0.69
CA VAL A 124 -7.05 -8.91 1.98
C VAL A 124 -8.53 -8.61 1.84
N ARG A 125 -9.35 -9.25 2.67
CA ARG A 125 -10.80 -9.08 2.63
C ARG A 125 -11.37 -9.09 4.03
N GLY A 126 -12.14 -8.08 4.40
CA GLY A 126 -12.80 -8.04 5.69
C GLY A 126 -14.11 -7.29 5.66
N LYS A 127 -14.80 -7.29 6.78
CA LYS A 127 -16.01 -6.50 6.98
C LYS A 127 -15.75 -5.38 7.97
N ILE A 128 -16.28 -4.19 7.67
CA ILE A 128 -16.24 -3.05 8.58
C ILE A 128 -17.61 -2.87 9.20
N THR A 129 -17.65 -2.95 10.53
CA THR A 129 -18.85 -2.73 11.33
C THR A 129 -18.63 -1.61 12.33
N THR A 130 -19.70 -1.19 12.99
CA THR A 130 -19.67 -0.29 14.14
C THR A 130 -20.63 -0.79 15.21
N SER A 131 -20.18 -0.82 16.45
CA SER A 131 -20.98 -1.16 17.63
C SER A 131 -21.69 0.06 18.26
N ILE A 132 -21.38 1.28 17.81
CA ILE A 132 -21.87 2.55 18.42
C ILE A 132 -23.38 2.71 18.32
N THR A 133 -24.00 2.12 17.30
CA THR A 133 -25.46 2.25 17.02
C THR A 133 -26.33 1.27 17.81
N GLY A 134 -25.79 0.58 18.83
CA GLY A 134 -26.55 -0.38 19.65
C GLY A 134 -26.61 -1.81 19.09
N GLY A 135 -25.95 -2.06 17.95
CA GLY A 135 -25.72 -3.36 17.33
C GLY A 135 -24.56 -3.27 16.33
N ASN A 136 -24.06 -4.42 15.82
CA ASN A 136 -23.02 -4.43 14.78
C ASN A 136 -23.62 -3.98 13.44
N SER A 137 -23.68 -2.67 13.24
CA SER A 137 -24.12 -2.05 11.99
C SER A 137 -23.00 -2.06 10.97
N ILE A 138 -23.34 -2.20 9.70
CA ILE A 138 -22.35 -2.16 8.60
C ILE A 138 -21.94 -0.73 8.28
N VAL A 139 -20.66 -0.52 7.99
CA VAL A 139 -20.15 0.78 7.55
C VAL A 139 -19.93 0.73 6.04
N VAL A 140 -20.82 1.39 5.29
CA VAL A 140 -20.77 1.47 3.82
C VAL A 140 -19.96 2.69 3.38
N GLY A 141 -19.14 2.55 2.34
CA GLY A 141 -18.34 3.64 1.79
C GLY A 141 -17.17 4.08 2.67
N ALA A 142 -16.75 3.26 3.65
CA ALA A 142 -15.50 3.49 4.37
C ALA A 142 -14.32 3.26 3.42
N ALA A 143 -13.40 4.21 3.34
CA ALA A 143 -12.17 4.08 2.57
C ALA A 143 -11.15 3.26 3.35
N VAL A 144 -10.61 2.23 2.71
CA VAL A 144 -9.59 1.33 3.26
C VAL A 144 -8.33 1.48 2.43
N THR A 145 -7.18 1.64 3.07
CA THR A 145 -5.88 1.82 2.43
C THR A 145 -4.86 0.86 3.02
N ILE A 146 -4.10 0.16 2.17
CA ILE A 146 -2.88 -0.54 2.57
C ILE A 146 -1.73 0.44 2.41
N GLN A 147 -1.17 0.92 3.52
CA GLN A 147 -0.26 2.06 3.53
C GLN A 147 1.01 1.83 2.69
N GLU A 148 1.63 0.64 2.81
CA GLU A 148 2.93 0.35 2.20
C GLU A 148 2.84 0.13 0.69
N THR A 149 1.70 -0.37 0.18
CA THR A 149 1.46 -0.57 -1.26
C THR A 149 0.75 0.62 -1.90
N GLY A 150 0.10 1.48 -1.09
CA GLY A 150 -0.75 2.56 -1.56
C GLY A 150 -2.07 2.08 -2.20
N GLN A 151 -2.39 0.78 -2.14
CA GLN A 151 -3.66 0.27 -2.64
C GLN A 151 -4.82 0.81 -1.81
N GLN A 152 -5.91 1.20 -2.48
CA GLN A 152 -7.11 1.74 -1.85
C GLN A 152 -8.36 1.03 -2.38
N THR A 153 -9.36 0.89 -1.52
CA THR A 153 -10.70 0.41 -1.87
C THR A 153 -11.72 1.05 -0.94
N THR A 154 -13.01 0.84 -1.20
CA THR A 154 -14.09 1.24 -0.30
C THR A 154 -14.97 0.05 0.06
N THR A 155 -15.62 0.12 1.22
CA THR A 155 -16.60 -0.91 1.59
C THR A 155 -17.84 -0.85 0.71
N ASP A 156 -18.31 -2.03 0.29
CA ASP A 156 -19.53 -2.20 -0.51
C ASP A 156 -20.81 -2.00 0.33
N THR A 157 -21.97 -2.26 -0.28
CA THR A 157 -23.28 -2.18 0.40
C THR A 157 -23.46 -3.18 1.55
N ASN A 158 -22.56 -4.16 1.68
CA ASN A 158 -22.54 -5.14 2.76
C ASN A 158 -21.48 -4.81 3.82
N GLY A 159 -20.77 -3.67 3.69
CA GLY A 159 -19.66 -3.28 4.55
C GLY A 159 -18.37 -4.06 4.29
N VAL A 160 -18.26 -4.78 3.17
CA VAL A 160 -17.10 -5.61 2.84
C VAL A 160 -16.12 -4.81 2.00
N TYR A 161 -14.84 -4.87 2.36
CA TYR A 161 -13.73 -4.38 1.55
C TYR A 161 -12.90 -5.56 1.04
N HIS A 162 -12.26 -5.38 -0.11
CA HIS A 162 -11.45 -6.42 -0.74
C HIS A 162 -10.30 -5.81 -1.54
N PHE A 163 -9.12 -6.40 -1.37
CA PHE A 163 -7.91 -6.14 -2.14
C PHE A 163 -7.43 -7.43 -2.77
N ASP A 164 -7.23 -7.38 -4.09
CA ASP A 164 -6.57 -8.43 -4.84
C ASP A 164 -5.07 -8.16 -4.97
N ASN A 165 -4.30 -9.23 -5.20
CA ASN A 165 -2.88 -9.18 -5.53
C ASN A 165 -2.03 -8.40 -4.52
N VAL A 166 -2.34 -8.52 -3.23
CA VAL A 166 -1.54 -7.89 -2.17
C VAL A 166 -0.28 -8.72 -1.97
N PRO A 167 0.95 -8.17 -2.05
CA PRO A 167 2.14 -8.98 -1.89
C PRO A 167 2.18 -9.63 -0.51
N ILE A 168 2.82 -10.79 -0.40
CA ILE A 168 3.00 -11.41 0.92
C ILE A 168 3.82 -10.50 1.84
N GLY A 169 3.43 -10.42 3.12
CA GLY A 169 4.09 -9.56 4.09
C GLY A 169 3.17 -9.11 5.23
N SER A 170 3.69 -8.21 6.07
CA SER A 170 2.90 -7.51 7.09
C SER A 170 2.65 -6.08 6.63
N TYR A 171 1.44 -5.59 6.86
CA TYR A 171 0.99 -4.28 6.39
C TYR A 171 0.26 -3.48 7.45
N THR A 172 0.22 -2.18 7.22
CA THR A 172 -0.59 -1.22 7.95
C THR A 172 -1.85 -0.92 7.15
N VAL A 173 -3.02 -1.25 7.71
CA VAL A 173 -4.32 -0.96 7.12
C VAL A 173 -4.92 0.26 7.80
N ILE A 174 -5.24 1.28 7.00
CA ILE A 174 -5.87 2.52 7.47
C ILE A 174 -7.31 2.54 6.98
N VAL A 175 -8.25 2.75 7.90
CA VAL A 175 -9.68 2.90 7.61
C VAL A 175 -10.12 4.31 7.96
N SER A 176 -10.74 4.98 7.00
CA SER A 176 -11.36 6.29 7.19
C SER A 176 -12.81 6.28 6.70
N SER A 177 -13.64 7.12 7.30
CA SER A 177 -15.05 7.28 6.91
C SER A 177 -15.51 8.72 7.15
N GLU A 178 -16.74 9.04 6.75
CA GLU A 178 -17.35 10.34 7.00
C GLU A 178 -17.48 10.61 8.51
N TYR A 179 -18.00 9.63 9.27
CA TYR A 179 -18.48 9.82 10.64
C TYR A 179 -17.56 9.26 11.74
N PHE A 180 -16.73 8.26 11.42
CA PHE A 180 -15.85 7.62 12.40
C PHE A 180 -14.44 8.17 12.31
N LYS A 181 -13.77 8.25 13.48
CA LYS A 181 -12.36 8.61 13.54
C LYS A 181 -11.55 7.57 12.76
N GLU A 182 -10.46 8.03 12.14
CA GLU A 182 -9.56 7.15 11.42
C GLU A 182 -8.98 6.07 12.35
N MET A 183 -8.95 4.85 11.86
CA MET A 183 -8.41 3.69 12.56
C MET A 183 -7.23 3.12 11.78
N THR A 184 -6.13 2.85 12.49
CA THR A 184 -4.92 2.27 11.93
C THR A 184 -4.68 0.91 12.57
N ILE A 185 -4.57 -0.13 11.74
CA ILE A 185 -4.31 -1.50 12.14
C ILE A 185 -2.93 -1.88 11.63
N GLN A 186 -2.01 -2.13 12.55
CA GLN A 186 -0.65 -2.56 12.22
C GLN A 186 -0.58 -4.09 12.14
N ASP A 187 0.47 -4.60 11.49
CA ASP A 187 0.79 -6.02 11.43
C ASP A 187 -0.28 -6.94 10.79
N VAL A 188 -1.04 -6.43 9.82
CA VAL A 188 -1.95 -7.25 9.02
C VAL A 188 -1.13 -8.16 8.11
N ARG A 189 -1.08 -9.45 8.46
CA ARG A 189 -0.31 -10.46 7.71
C ARG A 189 -1.08 -10.96 6.50
N VAL A 190 -0.44 -10.89 5.34
CA VAL A 190 -0.93 -11.43 4.07
C VAL A 190 -0.16 -12.70 3.73
N PRO A 191 -0.77 -13.88 3.93
CA PRO A 191 -0.20 -15.15 3.51
C PRO A 191 -0.22 -15.31 1.98
N GLY A 192 0.68 -16.13 1.44
CA GLY A 192 0.75 -16.38 0.00
C GLY A 192 -0.38 -17.27 -0.48
N GLY A 193 -1.14 -16.81 -1.47
CA GLY A 193 -2.26 -17.57 -2.05
C GLY A 193 -3.47 -17.75 -1.12
N GLU A 194 -3.50 -17.05 0.01
CA GLU A 194 -4.56 -17.11 1.02
C GLU A 194 -5.17 -15.72 1.25
N VAL A 195 -6.34 -15.68 1.90
CA VAL A 195 -7.08 -14.45 2.21
C VAL A 195 -6.82 -14.06 3.66
N ALA A 196 -6.24 -12.89 3.88
CA ALA A 196 -6.23 -12.26 5.20
C ALA A 196 -7.63 -11.70 5.48
N ILE A 197 -8.18 -11.99 6.66
CA ILE A 197 -9.55 -11.58 7.06
C ILE A 197 -9.54 -10.67 8.29
N PRO A 198 -9.19 -9.37 8.17
CA PRO A 198 -9.28 -8.43 9.26
C PRO A 198 -10.70 -7.83 9.29
N ASP A 199 -11.58 -8.36 10.13
CA ASP A 199 -12.83 -7.68 10.45
C ASP A 199 -12.53 -6.50 11.39
N ILE A 200 -13.16 -5.35 11.11
CA ILE A 200 -12.83 -4.06 11.74
C ILE A 200 -14.08 -3.50 12.39
N ASP A 201 -14.02 -3.19 13.69
CA ASP A 201 -15.08 -2.47 14.39
C ASP A 201 -14.69 -1.01 14.64
N LEU A 202 -15.37 -0.08 13.98
CA LEU A 202 -15.20 1.35 14.20
C LEU A 202 -16.01 1.79 15.43
N SER A 203 -15.32 1.97 16.55
CA SER A 203 -15.91 2.25 17.86
C SER A 203 -15.77 3.71 18.33
N GLU A 204 -15.07 4.56 17.58
CA GLU A 204 -14.92 5.99 17.88
C GLU A 204 -15.54 6.89 16.78
N LEU A 205 -16.47 7.76 17.16
CA LEU A 205 -16.98 8.82 16.29
C LEU A 205 -15.98 9.97 16.22
N LYS A 206 -15.97 10.69 15.08
CA LYS A 206 -15.33 12.01 15.03
C LYS A 206 -16.06 12.93 16.02
N THR A 207 -15.35 13.36 17.05
CA THR A 207 -15.86 14.32 18.01
C THR A 207 -15.69 15.73 17.47
N GLY A 208 -16.77 16.50 17.46
CA GLY A 208 -16.81 17.88 17.01
C GLY A 208 -18.01 18.60 17.61
N LEU A 209 -17.94 19.93 17.72
CA LEU A 209 -19.13 20.74 17.99
C LEU A 209 -19.93 20.82 16.69
N TYR A 210 -21.09 20.17 16.67
CA TYR A 210 -22.04 20.31 15.56
C TYR A 210 -22.83 21.60 15.79
N SER A 211 -22.85 22.47 14.77
CA SER A 211 -23.70 23.65 14.76
C SER A 211 -25.16 23.27 14.51
N GLN A 212 -26.10 24.17 14.79
CA GLN A 212 -27.50 23.98 14.39
C GLN A 212 -27.62 23.76 12.87
N GLY A 213 -26.78 24.42 12.06
CA GLY A 213 -26.75 24.23 10.61
C GLY A 213 -26.30 22.83 10.19
N ASP A 214 -25.39 22.20 10.93
CA ASP A 214 -24.98 20.81 10.67
C ASP A 214 -26.13 19.84 10.97
N LEU A 215 -26.88 20.11 12.03
CA LEU A 215 -28.08 19.38 12.41
C LEU A 215 -29.18 19.54 11.37
N ASP A 216 -29.45 20.78 10.94
CA ASP A 216 -30.43 21.09 9.90
C ASP A 216 -30.04 20.44 8.56
N ASN A 217 -28.75 20.44 8.20
CA ASN A 217 -28.24 19.76 7.01
C ASN A 217 -28.37 18.23 7.10
N ALA A 218 -28.09 17.63 8.26
CA ALA A 218 -28.26 16.19 8.46
C ALA A 218 -29.73 15.78 8.32
N VAL A 219 -30.64 16.54 8.95
CA VAL A 219 -32.09 16.35 8.83
C VAL A 219 -32.54 16.56 7.39
N LEU A 220 -32.02 17.58 6.70
CA LEU A 220 -32.34 17.84 5.30
C LEU A 220 -31.88 16.70 4.38
N LYS A 221 -30.66 16.18 4.56
CA LYS A 221 -30.11 15.06 3.78
C LYS A 221 -30.99 13.81 3.92
N GLU A 222 -31.53 13.57 5.12
CA GLU A 222 -32.48 12.47 5.34
C GLU A 222 -33.86 12.79 4.76
N ARG A 223 -34.36 14.01 4.93
CA ARG A 223 -35.64 14.47 4.38
C ARG A 223 -35.70 14.34 2.86
N ILE A 224 -34.64 14.71 2.13
CA ILE A 224 -34.64 14.70 0.65
C ILE A 224 -34.82 13.28 0.09
N LYS A 225 -34.49 12.21 0.85
CA LYS A 225 -34.79 10.83 0.45
C LYS A 225 -36.30 10.57 0.30
N TYR A 226 -37.12 11.26 1.10
CA TYR A 226 -38.57 11.07 1.17
C TYR A 226 -39.38 12.24 0.59
N ASP A 227 -38.75 13.42 0.47
CA ASP A 227 -39.25 14.66 -0.14
C ASP A 227 -38.18 15.24 -1.09
N PRO A 228 -38.00 14.68 -2.30
CA PRO A 228 -36.94 15.08 -3.23
C PRO A 228 -37.07 16.52 -3.71
N ASN A 229 -38.30 17.05 -3.72
CA ASN A 229 -38.61 18.40 -4.20
C ASN A 229 -38.45 19.46 -3.10
N ALA A 230 -38.22 19.02 -1.85
CA ALA A 230 -38.19 19.85 -0.65
C ALA A 230 -39.45 20.72 -0.47
N ASP A 231 -40.60 20.32 -1.03
CA ASP A 231 -41.84 21.08 -1.05
C ASP A 231 -42.66 20.94 0.25
N GLY A 232 -42.24 20.05 1.14
CA GLY A 232 -42.87 19.80 2.43
C GLY A 232 -44.01 18.80 2.35
N VAL A 233 -44.22 18.18 1.18
CA VAL A 233 -45.30 17.24 0.90
C VAL A 233 -44.71 15.85 0.72
N ILE A 234 -44.85 15.02 1.75
CA ILE A 234 -44.42 13.62 1.73
C ILE A 234 -45.65 12.75 1.45
N SER A 235 -45.53 11.78 0.55
CA SER A 235 -46.60 10.82 0.30
C SER A 235 -46.90 10.00 1.57
N VAL A 236 -48.17 9.59 1.75
CA VAL A 236 -48.55 8.71 2.88
C VAL A 236 -47.71 7.44 2.89
N GLU A 237 -47.33 6.93 1.72
CA GLU A 237 -46.49 5.76 1.55
C GLU A 237 -45.06 5.99 2.08
N ASN A 238 -44.44 7.13 1.78
CA ASN A 238 -43.12 7.51 2.31
C ASN A 238 -43.15 7.77 3.83
N ILE A 239 -44.26 8.34 4.35
CA ILE A 239 -44.46 8.48 5.80
C ILE A 239 -44.50 7.10 6.48
N ILE A 240 -45.21 6.14 5.89
CA ILE A 240 -45.28 4.77 6.40
C ILE A 240 -43.89 4.11 6.36
N TYR A 241 -43.11 4.29 5.30
CA TYR A 241 -41.73 3.79 5.22
C TYR A 241 -40.84 4.38 6.31
N PHE A 242 -40.88 5.70 6.51
CA PHE A 242 -40.11 6.37 7.55
C PHE A 242 -40.47 5.91 8.96
N LEU A 243 -41.77 5.79 9.27
CA LEU A 243 -42.24 5.32 10.57
C LEU A 243 -41.89 3.86 10.84
N LYS A 244 -41.93 2.99 9.82
CA LYS A 244 -41.45 1.60 9.94
C LYS A 244 -39.96 1.55 10.25
N TRP A 245 -39.15 2.31 9.52
CA TRP A 245 -37.71 2.41 9.75
C TRP A 245 -37.38 2.89 11.17
N MET A 246 -38.08 3.92 11.66
CA MET A 246 -37.92 4.42 13.05
C MET A 246 -38.30 3.38 14.11
N ALA A 247 -39.31 2.54 13.85
CA ALA A 247 -39.77 1.50 14.79
C ALA A 247 -38.83 0.28 14.82
N GLU A 248 -38.09 0.01 13.75
CA GLU A 248 -37.12 -1.08 13.64
C GLU A 248 -35.75 -0.75 14.28
N ILE A 249 -35.51 0.52 14.64
CA ILE A 249 -34.27 1.01 15.27
C ILE A 249 -34.30 0.94 16.82
N GLN A 250 -35.44 0.56 17.43
CA GLN A 250 -35.56 0.34 18.89
C GLN A 250 -35.06 -1.04 19.33
#